data_AF-A0A2E7QF96-F1
#
_entry.id   AF-A0A2E7QF96-F1
#
_cell.length_a   1.000
_cell.length_b   1.000
_cell.length_c   1.000
_cell.angle_alpha   90.00
_cell.angle_beta   90.00
_cell.angle_gamma   90.00
#
_symmetry.space_group_name_H-M   'P 1'
#
loop_
_entity.id
_entity.type
_entity.pdbx_description
1 polymer ?
#
loop_
_entity_poly.entity_id
_entity_poly.type
_entity_poly.pdbx_seq_one_letter_code
_entity_poly.pdbx_strand_id
1 'polypeptide(L)' 'MLNNVKVWLRGVIDLALVVVALGVVLQILFPQALVFINADVTANLIGLIKQFSGAGLVGVIAAGIVYYLIKKT' A
#
# COMPACT_ATOMS: atom_id res chain seq x y z
N MET A 1 2.00 -2.33 29.95
CA MET A 1 0.93 -3.11 29.28
C MET A 1 0.65 -2.61 27.86
N LEU A 2 0.35 -1.31 27.66
CA LEU A 2 0.17 -0.69 26.33
C LEU A 2 1.32 -0.98 25.34
N ASN A 3 2.56 -0.99 25.81
CA ASN A 3 3.71 -1.27 24.94
C ASN A 3 3.69 -2.71 24.38
N ASN A 4 3.24 -3.68 25.17
CA ASN A 4 3.16 -5.07 24.74
C ASN A 4 2.04 -5.27 23.71
N VAL A 5 0.91 -4.59 23.88
CA VAL A 5 -0.18 -4.57 22.90
C VAL A 5 0.27 -3.94 21.59
N LYS A 6 1.03 -2.84 21.65
CA LYS A 6 1.58 -2.17 20.45
C LYS A 6 2.57 -3.06 19.70
N VAL A 7 3.44 -3.77 20.41
CA VAL A 7 4.39 -4.73 19.81
C VAL A 7 3.66 -5.91 19.16
N TRP A 8 2.65 -6.47 19.84
CA TRP A 8 1.85 -7.56 19.29
C TRP A 8 1.09 -7.16 18.03
N LEU A 9 0.40 -6.00 18.05
CA LEU A 9 -0.31 -5.48 16.88
C LEU A 9 0.63 -5.25 15.70
N ARG A 10 1.85 -4.77 15.96
CA ARG A 10 2.85 -4.58 14.91
C ARG A 10 3.25 -5.92 14.27
N GLY A 11 3.49 -6.95 15.08
CA GLY A 11 3.78 -8.29 14.57
C GLY A 11 2.65 -8.87 13.71
N VAL A 12 1.39 -8.63 14.09
CA VAL A 12 0.22 -9.07 13.28
C VAL A 12 0.17 -8.31 11.95
N ILE A 13 0.42 -7.01 11.96
CA ILE A 13 0.45 -6.19 10.73
C ILE A 13 1.59 -6.66 9.82
N ASP A 14 2.78 -6.91 10.36
CA ASP A 14 3.93 -7.37 9.58
C ASP A 14 3.64 -8.72 8.90
N LEU A 15 3.01 -9.66 9.62
CA LEU A 15 2.56 -10.93 9.05
C LEU A 15 1.50 -10.73 7.96
N ALA A 16 0.51 -9.87 8.19
CA ALA A 16 -0.53 -9.58 7.21
C ALA A 16 0.07 -8.97 5.92
N LEU A 17 1.06 -8.08 6.04
CA LEU A 17 1.76 -7.49 4.91
C LEU A 17 2.53 -8.53 4.09
N VAL A 18 3.20 -9.49 4.75
CA VAL A 18 3.89 -10.60 4.07
C VAL A 18 2.89 -11.46 3.28
N VAL A 19 1.72 -11.75 3.86
CA VAL A 19 0.66 -12.51 3.19
C VAL A 19 0.12 -11.77 1.97
N VAL A 20 -0.11 -10.45 2.08
CA VAL A 20 -0.52 -9.61 0.95
C VAL A 20 0.54 -9.61 -0.16
N ALA A 21 1.82 -9.43 0.20
CA ALA A 21 2.92 -9.44 -0.76
C ALA A 21 3.03 -10.78 -1.50
N LEU A 22 2.90 -11.89 -0.78
CA LEU A 22 2.87 -13.22 -1.39
C LEU A 22 1.67 -13.37 -2.35
N GLY A 23 0.49 -12.90 -1.93
CA GLY A 23 -0.72 -12.95 -2.76
C GLY A 23 -0.57 -12.18 -4.08
N VAL A 24 0.07 -11.01 -4.04
CA VAL A 24 0.35 -10.21 -5.26
C VAL A 24 1.32 -10.95 -6.17
N VAL A 25 2.43 -11.48 -5.66
CA VAL A 25 3.41 -12.22 -6.49
C VAL A 25 2.78 -13.45 -7.14
N LEU A 26 2.00 -14.22 -6.37
CA LEU A 26 1.32 -15.40 -6.90
C LEU A 26 0.32 -15.06 -7.99
N GLN A 27 -0.46 -13.99 -7.83
CA GLN A 27 -1.42 -13.55 -8.86
C GLN A 27 -0.75 -13.01 -10.12
N ILE A 28 0.41 -12.37 -10.01
CA ILE A 28 1.16 -11.90 -11.18
C ILE A 28 1.69 -13.08 -12.00
N LEU A 29 2.24 -14.11 -11.33
CA LEU A 29 2.77 -15.31 -11.99
C LEU A 29 1.66 -16.23 -12.52
N PHE A 30 0.55 -16.31 -11.77
CA PHE A 30 -0.58 -17.18 -12.04
C PHE A 30 -1.88 -16.41 -11.78
N PRO A 31 -2.48 -15.77 -12.82
CA PRO A 31 -3.63 -14.89 -12.65
C PRO A 31 -4.84 -15.51 -11.93
N GLN A 32 -5.01 -16.83 -12.00
CA GLN A 32 -6.10 -17.55 -11.34
C GLN A 32 -5.70 -18.22 -10.02
N ALA A 33 -4.48 -18.01 -9.52
CA ALA A 33 -3.98 -18.71 -8.33
C ALA A 33 -4.84 -18.52 -7.09
N LEU A 34 -5.50 -17.37 -6.90
CA LEU A 34 -6.32 -17.08 -5.70
C LEU A 34 -7.84 -17.14 -5.97
N VAL A 35 -8.28 -17.73 -7.08
CA VAL A 35 -9.71 -17.85 -7.42
C VAL A 35 -10.48 -18.65 -6.35
N PHE A 36 -9.82 -19.60 -5.69
CA PHE A 36 -10.43 -20.44 -4.65
C PHE A 36 -10.88 -19.67 -3.40
N ILE A 37 -10.32 -18.48 -3.15
CA ILE A 37 -10.73 -17.56 -2.07
C ILE A 37 -11.51 -16.34 -2.60
N ASN A 38 -11.87 -16.33 -3.89
CA ASN A 38 -12.51 -15.19 -4.57
C ASN A 38 -11.81 -13.84 -4.27
N ALA A 39 -10.48 -13.85 -4.17
CA ALA A 39 -9.70 -12.69 -3.81
C ALA A 39 -8.92 -12.18 -5.03
N ASP A 40 -8.97 -10.86 -5.26
CA ASP A 40 -8.14 -10.16 -6.24
C ASP A 40 -7.24 -9.13 -5.55
N VAL A 41 -6.15 -9.61 -4.95
CA VAL A 41 -5.23 -8.80 -4.13
C VAL A 41 -4.50 -7.77 -5.00
N THR A 42 -4.12 -8.17 -6.22
CA THR A 42 -3.43 -7.31 -7.19
C THR A 42 -4.34 -6.21 -7.69
N ALA A 43 -5.59 -6.50 -8.07
CA ALA A 43 -6.52 -5.46 -8.49
C ALA A 43 -6.91 -4.53 -7.35
N ASN A 44 -7.07 -5.05 -6.12
CA ASN A 44 -7.36 -4.22 -4.95
C ASN A 44 -6.19 -3.28 -4.63
N LEU A 45 -4.94 -3.76 -4.68
CA LEU A 45 -3.75 -2.93 -4.49
C LEU A 45 -3.60 -1.88 -5.59
N ILE A 46 -3.76 -2.28 -6.85
CA ILE A 46 -3.74 -1.36 -8.00
C ILE A 46 -4.88 -0.35 -7.89
N GLY A 47 -6.06 -0.74 -7.40
CA GLY A 47 -7.19 0.15 -7.15
C GLY A 47 -6.86 1.21 -6.09
N LEU A 48 -6.23 0.81 -4.98
CA LEU A 48 -5.74 1.75 -3.97
C LEU A 48 -4.64 2.67 -4.51
N ILE A 49 -3.67 2.13 -5.23
CA ILE A 49 -2.62 2.92 -5.88
C ILE A 49 -3.23 3.90 -6.88
N LYS A 50 -4.21 3.48 -7.68
CA LYS A 50 -4.94 4.36 -8.60
C LYS A 50 -5.81 5.39 -7.89
N GLN A 51 -6.32 5.10 -6.69
CA GLN A 51 -6.95 6.13 -5.87
C GLN A 51 -5.91 7.17 -5.40
N PHE A 52 -4.68 6.75 -5.14
CA PHE A 52 -3.56 7.66 -4.86
C PHE A 52 -2.94 8.31 -6.12
N SER A 53 -3.09 7.71 -7.31
CA SER A 53 -2.41 8.12 -8.56
C SER A 53 -3.34 8.77 -9.60
N GLY A 54 -4.66 8.53 -9.56
CA GLY A 54 -5.65 9.34 -10.29
C GLY A 54 -5.57 10.81 -9.89
N ALA A 55 -4.91 11.03 -8.77
CA ALA A 55 -4.20 12.21 -8.35
C ALA A 55 -2.90 12.47 -9.16
N GLY A 56 -2.99 13.25 -10.24
CA GLY A 56 -1.94 14.24 -10.56
C GLY A 56 -1.58 15.15 -9.36
N LEU A 57 -2.42 15.11 -8.32
CA LEU A 57 -2.28 15.58 -6.94
C LEU A 57 -0.94 15.27 -6.26
N VAL A 58 -0.35 14.08 -6.44
CA VAL A 58 0.95 13.77 -5.82
C VAL A 58 2.06 14.64 -6.43
N GLY A 59 2.00 14.90 -7.74
CA GLY A 59 2.91 15.80 -8.45
C GLY A 59 2.72 17.28 -8.08
N VAL A 60 1.47 17.69 -7.82
CA VAL A 60 1.15 19.06 -7.35
C VAL A 60 1.58 19.27 -5.89
N ILE A 61 1.41 18.26 -5.02
CA ILE A 61 1.88 18.30 -3.63
C ILE A 61 3.42 18.42 -3.59
N ALA A 62 4.13 17.66 -4.42
CA ALA A 62 5.58 17.76 -4.55
C ALA A 62 6.02 19.14 -5.05
N ALA A 63 5.36 19.70 -6.07
CA ALA A 63 5.64 21.05 -6.56
C ALA A 63 5.38 22.14 -5.49
N GLY A 64 4.31 21.99 -4.69
CA GLY A 64 3.98 22.90 -3.59
C GLY A 64 4.99 22.88 -2.43
N ILE A 65 5.53 21.71 -2.10
CA ILE A 65 6.58 21.57 -1.07
C ILE A 65 7.87 22.27 -1.53
N VAL A 66 8.27 22.11 -2.80
CA VAL A 66 9.45 22.77 -3.37
C VAL A 66 9.27 24.30 -3.37
N TYR A 67 8.11 24.80 -3.79
CA TYR A 67 7.81 26.23 -3.75
C TYR A 67 7.86 26.82 -2.34
N TYR A 68 7.32 26.11 -1.34
CA TYR A 68 7.37 26.54 0.07
C TYR A 68 8.80 26.64 0.60
N LEU A 69 9.66 25.68 0.27
CA LEU A 69 11.07 25.68 0.67
C LEU A 69 11.85 26.83 0.03
N ILE A 70 11.57 27.16 -1.24
CA ILE A 70 12.18 28.29 -1.93
C ILE A 70 11.75 29.62 -1.31
N LYS A 71 10.47 29.79 -0.96
CA LYS A 71 9.94 31.05 -0.39
C LYS A 71 10.34 31.28 1.07
N LYS A 72 10.66 30.21 1.79
CA LYS A 72 11.09 30.27 3.20
C LYS A 72 12.59 30.56 3.34
N THR A 73 13.35 30.46 2.25
CA THR A 73 14.73 30.96 2.13
C THR A 73 14.69 32.41 1.68
#